data_AF-A0A952V8D0-F1
#
_entry.id   AF-A0A952V8D0-F1
#
_cell.length_a   1.000
_cell.length_b   1.000
_cell.length_c   1.000
_cell.angle_alpha   90.00
_cell.angle_beta   90.00
_cell.angle_gamma   90.00
#
_symmetry.space_group_name_H-M   'P 1'
#
loop_
_entity.id
_entity.type
_entity.pdbx_description
1 polymer ?
#
loop_
_entity_poly.entity_id
_entity_poly.type
_entity_poly.pdbx_seq_one_letter_code
_entity_poly.pdbx_strand_id
1 'polypeptide(L)'
;MHLFRETFLLFGLNLLDALLTLIWVRSGVATEGNKLMAKLLDIGDYSFLGAKLFIGLVAAAVLLKWGNLKVAKYGVSVALVLYIGLMGIHIVTGLTAIGLISENFFLDLVTISRETLASAH
;
A
#
# COMPACT_ATOMS: atom_id res chain seq x y z
N MET A 1 -0.29 -7.71 25.81
CA MET A 1 -0.74 -6.69 24.84
C MET A 1 -1.32 -7.44 23.65
N HIS A 2 -2.64 -7.39 23.50
CA HIS A 2 -3.34 -7.97 22.35
C HIS A 2 -3.10 -7.05 21.15
N LEU A 3 -2.51 -7.56 20.06
CA LEU A 3 -2.26 -6.81 18.81
C LEU A 3 -3.54 -6.64 17.96
N PHE A 4 -4.71 -6.64 18.60
CA PHE A 4 -5.98 -6.70 17.89
C PHE A 4 -6.20 -5.45 17.04
N ARG A 5 -5.95 -4.27 17.61
CA ARG A 5 -6.14 -2.99 16.91
C ARG A 5 -5.19 -2.85 15.72
N GLU A 6 -3.93 -3.17 15.92
CA GLU A 6 -2.87 -3.09 14.91
C GLU A 6 -3.14 -4.08 13.77
N THR A 7 -3.57 -5.30 14.12
CA THR A 7 -3.92 -6.32 13.13
C THR A 7 -5.18 -5.94 12.36
N PHE A 8 -6.22 -5.44 13.04
CA PHE A 8 -7.44 -4.99 12.39
C PHE A 8 -7.17 -3.81 11.45
N LEU A 9 -6.36 -2.85 11.89
CA LEU A 9 -5.94 -1.72 11.06
C LEU A 9 -5.15 -2.20 9.84
N LEU A 10 -4.17 -3.09 10.03
CA LEU A 10 -3.38 -3.64 8.93
C LEU A 10 -4.25 -4.39 7.92
N PHE A 11 -5.23 -5.18 8.38
CA PHE A 11 -6.18 -5.85 7.51
C PHE A 11 -7.05 -4.86 6.74
N GLY A 12 -7.56 -3.82 7.42
CA GLY A 12 -8.32 -2.74 6.79
C GLY A 12 -7.51 -2.00 5.71
N LEU A 13 -6.23 -1.71 5.98
CA LEU A 13 -5.32 -1.09 5.01
C LEU A 13 -5.05 -2.01 3.81
N ASN A 14 -4.88 -3.31 4.02
CA ASN A 14 -4.77 -4.31 2.94
C ASN A 14 -6.04 -4.38 2.08
N LEU A 15 -7.21 -4.28 2.69
CA LEU A 15 -8.47 -4.23 1.95
C LEU A 15 -8.59 -2.94 1.13
N LEU A 16 -8.27 -1.80 1.73
CA LEU A 16 -8.28 -0.51 1.05
C LEU A 16 -7.30 -0.48 -0.14
N ASP A 17 -6.08 -0.99 0.06
CA ASP A 17 -5.07 -1.17 -0.99
C ASP A 17 -5.60 -2.01 -2.17
N ALA A 18 -6.30 -3.11 -1.88
CA ALA A 18 -6.92 -3.94 -2.93
C ALA A 18 -7.97 -3.17 -3.73
N LEU A 19 -8.87 -2.44 -3.06
CA LEU A 19 -9.93 -1.67 -3.71
C LEU A 19 -9.35 -0.52 -4.55
N LEU A 20 -8.40 0.22 -4.00
CA LEU A 20 -7.73 1.32 -4.71
C LEU A 20 -6.97 0.80 -5.92
N THR A 21 -6.21 -0.28 -5.76
CA THR A 21 -5.51 -0.91 -6.89
C THR A 21 -6.46 -1.32 -8.01
N LEU A 22 -7.60 -1.91 -7.66
CA LEU A 22 -8.61 -2.29 -8.66
C LEU A 22 -9.15 -1.07 -9.39
N ILE A 23 -9.46 0.02 -8.67
CA ILE A 23 -9.90 1.28 -9.27
C ILE A 23 -8.82 1.81 -10.23
N TRP A 24 -7.56 1.87 -9.82
CA TRP A 24 -6.48 2.42 -10.65
C TRP A 24 -6.17 1.57 -11.88
N VAL A 25 -6.15 0.24 -11.74
CA VAL A 25 -5.90 -0.65 -12.87
C VAL A 25 -7.06 -0.63 -13.86
N ARG A 26 -8.31 -0.68 -13.38
CA ARG A 26 -9.48 -0.71 -14.26
C ARG A 26 -9.79 0.65 -14.91
N SER A 27 -9.36 1.75 -14.31
CA SER A 27 -9.41 3.08 -14.93
C SER A 27 -8.23 3.39 -15.87
N GLY A 28 -7.26 2.48 -15.97
CA GLY A 28 -6.07 2.67 -16.81
C GLY A 28 -5.05 3.68 -16.24
N VAL A 29 -5.21 4.10 -14.98
CA VAL A 29 -4.33 5.06 -14.29
C VAL A 29 -2.99 4.43 -13.91
N ALA A 30 -2.98 3.15 -13.54
CA ALA A 30 -1.77 2.45 -13.13
C ALA A 30 -1.82 0.97 -13.52
N THR A 31 -0.67 0.31 -13.51
CA THR A 31 -0.55 -1.15 -13.65
C THR A 31 -0.20 -1.79 -12.31
N GLU A 32 -0.66 -3.02 -12.08
CA GLU A 32 -0.26 -3.80 -10.90
C GLU A 32 1.21 -4.21 -10.99
N GLY A 33 2.02 -3.78 -10.02
CA GLY A 33 3.47 -4.03 -10.00
C GLY A 33 3.82 -5.48 -9.64
N ASN A 34 2.97 -6.17 -8.88
CA ASN A 34 3.17 -7.57 -8.57
C ASN A 34 2.67 -8.46 -9.73
N LYS A 35 3.60 -9.06 -10.47
CA LYS A 35 3.29 -9.92 -11.63
C LYS A 35 2.31 -11.07 -11.34
N LEU A 36 2.32 -11.64 -10.13
CA LEU A 36 1.35 -12.66 -9.76
C LEU A 36 -0.04 -12.06 -9.59
N MET A 37 -0.14 -10.92 -8.90
CA MET A 37 -1.42 -10.22 -8.72
C MET A 37 -1.97 -9.68 -10.04
N ALA A 38 -1.10 -9.20 -10.95
CA ALA A 38 -1.48 -8.79 -12.29
C ALA A 38 -2.15 -9.94 -13.06
N LYS A 39 -1.58 -11.14 -13.01
CA LYS A 39 -2.22 -12.33 -13.60
C LYS A 39 -3.56 -12.67 -12.96
N LEU A 40 -3.71 -12.46 -11.65
CA LEU A 40 -5.00 -12.67 -10.99
C LEU A 40 -6.03 -11.63 -11.43
N LEU A 41 -5.63 -10.38 -11.65
CA LEU A 41 -6.48 -9.35 -12.25
C LEU A 41 -6.88 -9.70 -13.69
N ASP A 42 -5.98 -10.30 -14.47
CA ASP A 42 -6.29 -10.77 -15.83
C ASP A 42 -7.33 -11.89 -15.83
N ILE A 43 -7.33 -12.76 -14.81
CA ILE A 43 -8.36 -13.79 -14.61
C ILE A 43 -9.69 -13.16 -14.18
N GLY A 44 -9.64 -12.17 -13.28
CA GLY A 44 -10.81 -11.39 -12.88
C GLY A 44 -10.67 -10.70 -11.53
N ASP A 45 -11.52 -9.70 -11.32
CA ASP A 45 -11.52 -8.85 -10.11
C ASP A 45 -11.68 -9.67 -8.82
N TYR A 46 -12.58 -10.65 -8.83
CA TYR A 46 -12.81 -11.52 -7.68
C TYR A 46 -11.62 -12.41 -7.35
N SER A 47 -10.83 -12.84 -8.34
CA SER A 47 -9.62 -13.63 -8.13
C SER A 47 -8.55 -12.81 -7.42
N PHE A 48 -8.36 -11.56 -7.85
CA PHE A 48 -7.45 -10.62 -7.21
C PHE A 48 -7.89 -10.26 -5.78
N LEU A 49 -9.15 -9.84 -5.60
CA LEU A 49 -9.70 -9.51 -4.28
C LEU A 49 -9.67 -10.72 -3.33
N GLY A 50 -10.04 -11.90 -3.83
CA GLY A 50 -10.01 -13.15 -3.08
C GLY A 50 -8.60 -13.48 -2.56
N ALA A 51 -7.57 -13.32 -3.39
CA ALA A 51 -6.18 -13.52 -2.96
C ALA A 51 -5.74 -12.51 -1.90
N LYS A 52 -6.03 -11.20 -2.09
CA LYS A 52 -5.74 -10.14 -1.11
C LYS A 52 -6.41 -10.42 0.24
N LEU A 53 -7.69 -10.80 0.21
CA LEU A 53 -8.47 -11.13 1.41
C LEU A 53 -7.92 -12.38 2.11
N PHE A 54 -7.66 -13.45 1.35
CA PHE A 54 -7.13 -14.69 1.90
C PHE A 54 -5.77 -14.47 2.58
N ILE A 55 -4.83 -13.82 1.90
CA ILE A 55 -3.50 -13.50 2.46
C ILE A 55 -3.63 -12.60 3.69
N GLY A 56 -4.48 -11.56 3.61
CA GLY A 56 -4.74 -10.66 4.73
C GLY A 56 -5.32 -11.38 5.95
N LEU A 57 -6.27 -12.29 5.75
CA LEU A 57 -6.88 -13.09 6.81
C LEU A 57 -5.87 -14.05 7.44
N VAL A 58 -5.04 -14.72 6.64
CA VAL A 58 -3.98 -15.60 7.14
C VAL A 58 -2.99 -14.79 7.99
N ALA A 59 -2.53 -13.63 7.49
CA ALA A 59 -1.64 -12.76 8.25
C ALA A 59 -2.29 -12.29 9.57
N ALA A 60 -3.57 -11.90 9.53
CA ALA A 60 -4.30 -11.50 10.72
C ALA A 60 -4.43 -12.63 11.74
N ALA A 61 -4.79 -13.84 11.30
CA ALA A 61 -4.89 -15.01 12.17
C ALA A 61 -3.54 -15.34 12.84
N VAL A 62 -2.44 -15.27 12.09
CA VAL A 62 -1.09 -15.48 12.62
C VAL A 62 -0.73 -14.42 13.67
N LEU A 63 -0.96 -13.13 13.38
CA LEU A 63 -0.64 -12.04 14.30
C LEU A 63 -1.49 -12.07 15.57
N LEU A 64 -2.77 -12.45 15.48
CA LEU A 64 -3.63 -12.61 16.65
C LEU A 64 -3.22 -13.82 17.49
N LYS A 65 -2.82 -14.94 16.86
CA LYS A 65 -2.41 -16.16 17.58
C LYS A 65 -1.05 -16.02 18.26
N TRP A 66 -0.09 -15.33 17.63
CA TRP A 66 1.29 -15.20 18.12
C TRP A 66 1.70 -13.77 18.51
N GLY A 67 0.73 -12.88 18.73
CA GLY A 67 0.98 -11.47 19.05
C GLY A 67 1.69 -11.22 20.39
N ASN A 68 1.83 -12.24 21.23
CA ASN A 68 2.64 -12.19 22.44
C ASN A 68 4.16 -12.15 22.14
N LEU A 69 4.60 -12.69 21.00
CA LEU A 69 6.00 -12.74 20.60
C LEU A 69 6.52 -11.34 20.21
N LYS A 70 7.74 -11.00 20.62
CA LYS A 70 8.38 -9.71 20.28
C LYS A 70 8.45 -9.49 18.76
N VAL A 71 8.76 -10.55 18.00
CA VAL A 71 8.83 -10.51 16.54
C VAL A 71 7.48 -10.10 15.92
N ALA A 72 6.35 -10.60 16.42
CA ALA A 72 5.02 -10.21 15.92
C ALA A 72 4.73 -8.73 16.18
N LYS A 73 5.15 -8.20 17.34
CA LYS A 73 4.97 -6.78 17.70
C LYS A 73 5.78 -5.85 16.82
N TYR A 74 7.06 -6.16 16.60
CA TYR A 74 7.88 -5.36 15.69
C TYR A 74 7.43 -5.53 14.23
N GLY A 75 7.09 -6.75 13.84
CA GLY A 75 6.61 -7.07 12.49
C GLY A 75 5.34 -6.30 12.13
N VAL A 76 4.34 -6.27 13.01
CA VAL A 76 3.10 -5.51 12.73
C VAL A 76 3.36 -4.00 12.63
N SER A 77 4.25 -3.45 13.48
CA SER A 77 4.62 -2.03 13.40
C SER A 77 5.30 -1.69 12.08
N VAL A 78 6.27 -2.52 11.66
CA VAL A 78 6.95 -2.34 10.36
C VAL A 78 5.94 -2.45 9.21
N ALA A 79 5.07 -3.47 9.24
CA ALA A 79 4.04 -3.65 8.23
C ALA A 79 3.09 -2.44 8.15
N LEU A 80 2.66 -1.89 9.28
CA LEU A 80 1.82 -0.69 9.31
C LEU A 80 2.53 0.53 8.70
N VAL A 81 3.81 0.74 9.01
CA VAL A 81 4.59 1.84 8.40
C VAL A 81 4.66 1.69 6.88
N LEU A 82 4.93 0.48 6.39
CA LEU A 82 4.95 0.20 4.95
C LEU A 82 3.57 0.46 4.31
N TYR A 83 2.48 0.01 4.95
CA TYR A 83 1.13 0.24 4.45
C TYR A 83 0.73 1.71 4.45
N ILE A 84 1.12 2.49 5.47
CA ILE A 84 0.91 3.94 5.47
C ILE A 84 1.66 4.59 4.31
N GLY A 85 2.90 4.17 4.05
CA GLY A 85 3.67 4.63 2.88
C GLY A 85 2.97 4.29 1.56
N LEU A 86 2.45 3.07 1.41
CA LEU A 86 1.67 2.65 0.24
C LEU A 86 0.40 3.49 0.07
N MET A 87 -0.30 3.82 1.16
CA MET A 87 -1.46 4.72 1.08
C MET A 87 -1.08 6.12 0.60
N GLY A 88 0.09 6.61 0.99
CA GLY A 88 0.66 7.84 0.45
C GLY A 88 0.84 7.77 -1.08
N ILE A 89 1.34 6.64 -1.60
CA ILE A 89 1.46 6.42 -3.04
C ILE A 89 0.09 6.47 -3.71
N HIS A 90 -0.93 5.79 -3.17
CA HIS A 90 -2.29 5.86 -3.75
C HIS A 90 -2.88 7.27 -3.75
N ILE A 91 -2.63 8.06 -2.72
CA ILE A 91 -3.08 9.45 -2.67
C ILE A 91 -2.40 10.24 -3.79
N VAL A 92 -1.09 10.13 -3.94
CA VAL A 92 -0.37 10.82 -5.02
C VAL A 92 -0.85 10.35 -6.39
N THR A 93 -0.99 9.03 -6.61
CA THR A 93 -1.55 8.48 -7.86
C THR A 93 -2.94 9.03 -8.15
N GLY A 94 -3.82 9.09 -7.14
CA GLY A 94 -5.16 9.66 -7.28
C GLY A 94 -5.12 11.15 -7.64
N LEU A 95 -4.28 11.94 -6.98
CA LEU A 95 -4.11 13.38 -7.23
C LEU A 95 -3.55 13.65 -8.64
N THR A 96 -2.59 12.84 -9.10
CA THR A 96 -2.07 12.91 -10.47
C THR A 96 -3.14 12.52 -11.49
N ALA A 97 -3.93 11.47 -11.23
CA ALA A 97 -4.99 11.00 -12.13
C ALA A 97 -6.09 12.03 -12.37
N ILE A 98 -6.40 12.87 -11.38
CA ILE A 98 -7.37 13.97 -11.51
C ILE A 98 -6.72 15.30 -11.96
N GLY A 99 -5.42 15.30 -12.27
CA GLY A 99 -4.70 16.46 -12.80
C GLY A 99 -4.34 17.54 -11.78
N LEU A 100 -4.42 17.25 -10.47
CA LEU A 100 -4.06 18.22 -9.43
C LEU A 100 -2.55 18.33 -9.19
N ILE A 101 -1.78 17.30 -9.56
CA ILE A 101 -0.33 17.23 -9.37
C ILE A 101 0.34 16.67 -10.64
N SER A 102 1.54 17.18 -10.95
CA SER A 102 2.41 16.75 -12.07
C SER A 102 2.71 15.25 -12.03
N GLU A 103 2.77 14.59 -13.20
CA GLU A 103 3.26 13.20 -13.33
C GLU A 103 4.72 13.06 -12.84
N ASN A 104 5.49 14.14 -12.95
CA ASN A 104 6.89 14.21 -12.53
C ASN A 104 7.06 14.74 -11.11
N PHE A 105 5.99 14.84 -10.32
CA PHE A 105 6.02 15.46 -8.99
C PHE A 105 7.15 14.98 -8.08
N PHE A 106 7.46 13.69 -8.08
CA PHE A 106 8.58 13.15 -7.30
C PHE A 106 9.95 13.64 -7.82
N LEU A 107 10.12 13.74 -9.14
CA LEU A 107 11.35 14.29 -9.75
C LEU A 107 11.46 15.79 -9.48
N ASP A 108 10.33 16.51 -9.55
CA ASP A 108 10.26 17.93 -9.25
C ASP A 108 10.64 18.20 -7.79
N LEU A 109 10.11 17.40 -6.84
CA LEU A 109 10.44 17.49 -5.42
C LEU A 109 11.93 17.21 -5.14
N VAL A 110 12.48 16.15 -5.77
CA VAL A 110 13.90 15.83 -5.64
C VAL A 110 14.77 16.95 -6.19
N THR A 111 14.40 17.53 -7.34
CA THR A 111 15.13 18.64 -7.97
C THR A 111 15.13 19.87 -7.07
N ILE A 112 13.96 20.28 -6.57
CA ILE A 112 13.82 21.40 -5.63
C ILE A 112 14.67 21.17 -4.37
N SER A 113 14.64 19.96 -3.80
CA SER A 113 15.44 19.64 -2.61
C SER A 113 16.94 19.80 -2.86
N ARG A 114 17.42 19.39 -4.05
CA ARG A 114 18.83 19.52 -4.45
C ARG A 114 19.24 20.96 -4.67
N GLU A 115 18.41 21.76 -5.34
CA GLU A 115 18.66 23.19 -5.55
C GLU A 115 18.70 23.96 -4.23
N THR A 116 17.79 23.66 -3.31
CA THR A 116 17.75 24.28 -1.98
C THR A 116 19.03 23.97 -1.20
N LEU A 117 19.50 22.72 -1.22
CA LEU A 117 20.76 22.30 -0.60
C LEU A 117 21.98 22.94 -1.27
N ALA A 118 21.97 23.10 -2.59
CA ALA A 118 23.05 23.74 -3.33
C ALA A 118 23.13 25.26 -3.08
N SER A 119 22.00 25.92 -2.82
CA SER A 119 21.94 27.36 -2.51
C SER A 119 22.28 27.72 -1.05
N ALA A 120 22.39 26.72 -0.17
CA ALA A 120 22.71 26.89 1.24
C ALA A 120 24.22 26.79 1.56
N HIS A 121 25.06 26.61 0.53
CA HIS A 121 26.52 26.59 0.56
C HIS A 121 27.09 27.76 -0.24
#